data_AF-A0A850YPT7-F1
#
_entry.id   AF-A0A850YPT7-F1
#
_cell.length_a   1.000
_cell.length_b   1.000
_cell.length_c   1.000
_cell.angle_alpha   90.00
_cell.angle_beta   90.00
_cell.angle_gamma   90.00
#
_symmetry.space_group_name_H-M   'P 1'
#
loop_
_entity.id
_entity.type
_entity.pdbx_description
1 polymer ?
#
loop_
_entity_poly.entity_id
_entity_poly.type
_entity_poly.pdbx_seq_one_letter_code
_entity_poly.pdbx_strand_id
1 'polypeptide(L)'
;QSLNIFQNLNKRQYETVLHLFEVAIIATDLALYFKKRTMFQKIVDAIEKMETEEQAIKYISIDPTKKEVIMAMMMTGCDLSAITKPWEVQSKVALMVANEFWEQGDLERTVLQQQPIPMMDRNKGDELPKLQVGFIDFVCTFVYKEFSRFHKEITPMFDGLQNNRVEWKTRADEYEEKMKAIEEQKKKEEEAAAQK
;
A
#
# COMPACT_ATOMS: atom_id res chain seq x y z
N GLN A 1 -14.35 31.76 -16.93
CA GLN A 1 -13.43 31.82 -15.78
C GLN A 1 -14.25 31.60 -14.51
N SER A 2 -14.44 30.36 -14.04
CA SER A 2 -15.25 30.11 -12.82
C SER A 2 -14.90 28.81 -12.08
N LEU A 3 -13.74 28.20 -12.33
CA LEU A 3 -13.35 26.92 -11.72
C LEU A 3 -12.43 27.07 -10.50
N ASN A 4 -11.76 28.22 -10.34
CA ASN A 4 -10.80 28.42 -9.25
C ASN A 4 -11.52 28.74 -7.94
N ILE A 5 -11.61 27.75 -7.04
CA ILE A 5 -12.21 27.89 -5.70
C ILE A 5 -11.39 28.80 -4.76
N PHE A 6 -10.15 29.14 -5.11
CA PHE A 6 -9.25 29.96 -4.29
C PHE A 6 -9.26 31.45 -4.64
N GLN A 7 -10.17 31.91 -5.50
CA GLN A 7 -10.24 33.31 -5.96
C GLN A 7 -10.37 34.35 -4.82
N ASN A 8 -10.87 33.94 -3.66
CA ASN A 8 -11.06 34.81 -2.50
C ASN A 8 -9.91 34.75 -1.48
N LEU A 9 -8.87 33.95 -1.74
CA LEU A 9 -7.68 33.90 -0.87
C LEU A 9 -6.77 35.10 -1.15
N ASN A 10 -6.11 35.58 -0.10
CA ASN A 10 -5.02 36.54 -0.30
C ASN A 10 -3.79 35.83 -0.89
N LYS A 11 -2.85 36.61 -1.44
CA LYS A 11 -1.65 36.08 -2.11
C LYS A 11 -0.87 35.08 -1.26
N ARG A 12 -0.66 35.38 0.03
CA ARG A 12 0.09 34.50 0.96
C ARG A 12 -0.63 33.18 1.21
N GLN A 13 -1.95 33.22 1.40
CA GLN A 13 -2.77 32.02 1.56
C GLN A 13 -2.74 31.16 0.30
N TYR A 14 -2.87 31.78 -0.86
CA TYR A 14 -2.82 31.10 -2.15
C TYR A 14 -1.49 30.38 -2.37
N GLU A 15 -0.36 31.07 -2.16
CA GLU A 15 0.99 30.49 -2.24
C GLU A 15 1.16 29.32 -1.25
N THR A 16 0.62 29.44 -0.04
CA THR A 16 0.68 28.38 0.96
C THR A 16 -0.11 27.15 0.53
N VAL A 17 -1.32 27.32 0.00
CA VAL A 17 -2.16 26.21 -0.49
C VAL A 17 -1.49 25.52 -1.66
N LEU A 18 -0.92 26.27 -2.61
CA LEU A 18 -0.20 25.69 -3.75
C LEU A 18 0.99 24.84 -3.30
N HIS A 19 1.82 25.35 -2.37
CA HIS A 19 2.92 24.58 -1.79
C HIS A 19 2.43 23.28 -1.12
N LEU A 20 1.35 23.35 -0.31
CA LEU A 20 0.80 22.15 0.33
C LEU A 20 0.24 21.15 -0.69
N PHE A 21 -0.35 21.62 -1.79
CA PHE A 21 -0.82 20.75 -2.88
C PHE A 21 0.33 20.04 -3.57
N GLU A 22 1.41 20.77 -3.89
CA GLU A 22 2.61 20.19 -4.47
C GLU A 22 3.19 19.09 -3.58
N VAL A 23 3.35 19.38 -2.27
CA VAL A 23 3.85 18.39 -1.31
C VAL A 23 2.91 17.17 -1.23
N ALA A 24 1.59 17.37 -1.17
CA ALA A 24 0.61 16.29 -1.03
C ALA A 24 0.54 15.39 -2.28
N ILE A 25 0.56 15.98 -3.48
CA ILE A 25 0.50 15.24 -4.74
C ILE A 25 1.80 14.47 -4.95
N ILE A 26 2.96 15.09 -4.73
CA ILE A 26 4.24 14.41 -4.89
C ILE A 26 4.41 13.27 -3.87
N ALA A 27 3.81 13.39 -2.68
CA ALA A 27 3.88 12.38 -1.63
C ALA A 27 3.12 11.06 -1.94
N THR A 28 2.29 11.01 -2.98
CA THR A 28 1.63 9.75 -3.38
C THR A 28 2.60 8.76 -4.04
N ASP A 29 3.78 9.21 -4.48
CA ASP A 29 4.82 8.33 -5.00
C ASP A 29 5.44 7.46 -3.88
N LEU A 30 5.31 6.14 -4.03
CA LEU A 30 5.86 5.17 -3.09
C LEU A 30 7.38 5.28 -2.91
N ALA A 31 8.13 5.71 -3.93
CA ALA A 31 9.57 5.89 -3.83
C ALA A 31 9.95 7.00 -2.83
N LEU A 32 9.14 8.05 -2.74
CA LEU A 32 9.32 9.13 -1.78
C LEU A 32 8.80 8.74 -0.40
N TYR A 33 7.69 8.00 -0.34
CA TYR A 33 7.16 7.44 0.89
C TYR A 33 8.21 6.63 1.67
N PHE A 34 8.97 5.74 1.02
CA PHE A 34 10.03 4.97 1.68
C PHE A 34 11.10 5.86 2.34
N LYS A 35 11.43 7.00 1.73
CA LYS A 35 12.38 7.98 2.29
C LYS A 35 11.83 8.72 3.52
N LYS A 36 10.50 8.84 3.63
CA LYS A 36 9.83 9.56 4.74
C LYS A 36 9.52 8.67 5.96
N ARG A 37 9.46 7.34 5.78
CA ARG A 37 9.14 6.38 6.87
C ARG A 37 9.94 6.59 8.14
N THR A 38 11.28 6.66 8.04
CA THR A 38 12.15 6.80 9.21
C THR A 38 11.94 8.13 9.94
N MET A 39 11.63 9.20 9.23
CA MET A 39 11.32 10.49 9.86
C MET A 39 9.97 10.44 10.57
N PHE A 40 8.97 9.81 9.97
CA PHE A 40 7.67 9.63 10.60
C PHE A 40 7.76 8.77 11.86
N GLN A 41 8.47 7.64 11.81
CA GLN A 41 8.67 6.78 12.98
C GLN A 41 9.31 7.53 14.15
N LYS A 42 10.34 8.36 13.89
CA LYS A 42 10.95 9.19 14.92
C LYS A 42 9.97 10.19 15.55
N ILE A 43 9.04 10.74 14.76
CA ILE A 43 7.99 11.64 15.27
C ILE A 43 7.04 10.85 16.18
N VAL A 44 6.59 9.68 15.74
CA VAL A 44 5.69 8.80 16.53
C VAL A 44 6.38 8.38 17.84
N ASP A 45 7.62 7.90 17.78
CA ASP A 45 8.39 7.47 18.96
C ASP A 45 8.66 8.62 19.95
N ALA A 46 8.75 9.86 19.48
CA ALA A 46 8.89 11.04 20.34
C ALA A 46 7.56 11.35 21.04
N ILE A 47 6.45 11.27 20.32
CA ILE A 47 5.11 11.59 20.82
C ILE A 47 4.62 10.55 21.81
N GLU A 48 4.91 9.27 21.59
CA GLU A 48 4.53 8.19 22.50
C GLU A 48 5.13 8.35 23.92
N LYS A 49 6.25 9.09 24.04
CA LYS A 49 6.91 9.38 25.32
C LYS A 49 6.35 10.62 26.02
N MET A 50 5.45 11.36 25.38
CA MET A 50 4.87 12.58 25.95
C MET A 50 3.65 12.22 26.80
N GLU A 51 3.51 12.89 27.94
CA GLU A 51 2.46 12.58 28.92
C GLU A 51 1.12 13.24 28.56
N THR A 52 1.17 14.34 27.82
CA THR A 52 -0.02 15.16 27.52
C THR A 52 -0.13 15.45 26.03
N GLU A 53 -1.37 15.54 25.56
CA GLU A 53 -1.68 15.89 24.17
C GLU A 53 -1.16 17.29 23.81
N GLU A 54 -1.20 18.25 24.75
CA GLU A 54 -0.70 19.60 24.53
C GLU A 54 0.80 19.62 24.19
N GLN A 55 1.60 18.77 24.84
CA GLN A 55 3.03 18.62 24.53
C GLN A 55 3.23 18.07 23.11
N ALA A 56 2.46 17.06 22.71
CA ALA A 56 2.53 16.48 21.37
C ALA A 56 2.13 17.49 20.29
N ILE A 57 1.03 18.22 20.49
CA ILE A 57 0.57 19.28 19.57
C ILE A 57 1.64 20.35 19.44
N LYS A 58 2.23 20.80 20.55
CA LYS A 58 3.28 21.82 20.55
C LYS A 58 4.55 21.32 19.83
N TYR A 59 4.96 20.07 20.07
CA TYR A 59 6.11 19.46 19.42
C TYR A 59 5.98 19.41 17.89
N ILE A 60 4.81 19.01 17.39
CA ILE A 60 4.52 19.01 15.95
C ILE A 60 4.40 20.45 15.43
N SER A 61 3.74 21.32 16.19
CA SER A 61 3.35 22.65 15.69
C SER A 61 4.51 23.63 15.52
N ILE A 62 5.59 23.45 16.28
CA ILE A 62 6.79 24.30 16.23
C ILE A 62 7.59 24.08 14.93
N ASP A 63 7.53 22.88 14.34
CA ASP A 63 8.34 22.54 13.16
C ASP A 63 7.43 22.19 11.96
N PRO A 64 7.34 23.09 10.96
CA PRO A 64 6.57 22.85 9.74
C PRO A 64 6.93 21.54 9.04
N THR A 65 8.20 21.12 9.10
CA THR A 65 8.68 19.88 8.47
C THR A 65 7.99 18.65 9.06
N LYS A 66 7.67 18.65 10.36
CA LYS A 66 6.95 17.54 11.00
C LYS A 66 5.52 17.43 10.46
N LYS A 67 4.85 18.57 10.28
CA LYS A 67 3.51 18.62 9.68
C LYS A 67 3.53 18.10 8.25
N GLU A 68 4.52 18.50 7.45
CA GLU A 68 4.66 18.02 6.07
C GLU A 68 4.93 16.51 6.01
N VAL A 69 5.79 15.97 6.90
CA VAL A 69 6.03 14.52 6.97
C VAL A 69 4.74 13.78 7.35
N ILE A 70 4.00 14.24 8.36
CA ILE A 70 2.73 13.63 8.77
C ILE A 70 1.72 13.70 7.62
N MET A 71 1.60 14.85 6.95
CA MET A 71 0.71 15.05 5.81
C MET A 71 1.07 14.10 4.65
N ALA A 72 2.34 13.99 4.29
CA ALA A 72 2.80 13.09 3.23
C ALA A 72 2.48 11.62 3.55
N MET A 73 2.74 11.18 4.78
CA MET A 73 2.42 9.81 5.21
C MET A 73 0.92 9.56 5.23
N MET A 74 0.12 10.56 5.64
CA MET A 74 -1.34 10.48 5.64
C MET A 74 -1.88 10.38 4.22
N MET A 75 -1.33 11.16 3.26
CA MET A 75 -1.70 11.05 1.85
C MET A 75 -1.49 9.63 1.31
N THR A 76 -0.33 9.02 1.54
CA THR A 76 -0.09 7.62 1.14
C THR A 76 -1.05 6.66 1.86
N GLY A 77 -1.32 6.86 3.16
CA GLY A 77 -2.28 6.06 3.92
C GLY A 77 -3.71 6.16 3.39
N CYS A 78 -4.11 7.32 2.85
CA CYS A 78 -5.40 7.52 2.21
C CYS A 78 -5.45 6.84 0.83
N ASP A 79 -4.40 7.01 0.02
CA ASP A 79 -4.26 6.42 -1.31
C ASP A 79 -4.37 4.89 -1.28
N LEU A 80 -3.75 4.27 -0.26
CA LEU A 80 -3.76 2.81 -0.08
C LEU A 80 -4.96 2.30 0.73
N SER A 81 -5.93 3.15 1.10
CA SER A 81 -6.99 2.80 2.06
C SER A 81 -7.97 1.70 1.63
N ALA A 82 -7.98 1.33 0.34
CA ALA A 82 -8.76 0.20 -0.14
C ALA A 82 -8.36 -1.13 0.54
N ILE A 83 -7.09 -1.26 0.94
CA ILE A 83 -6.56 -2.49 1.56
C ILE A 83 -7.09 -2.73 2.98
N THR A 84 -7.69 -1.71 3.62
CA THR A 84 -8.23 -1.79 4.99
C THR A 84 -9.74 -2.02 5.03
N LYS A 85 -10.39 -2.07 3.87
CA LYS A 85 -11.84 -2.28 3.76
C LYS A 85 -12.20 -3.75 4.03
N PRO A 86 -13.46 -4.07 4.36
CA PRO A 86 -13.90 -5.46 4.51
C PRO A 86 -13.56 -6.31 3.28
N TRP A 87 -13.32 -7.60 3.50
CA TRP A 87 -12.88 -8.55 2.47
C TRP A 87 -13.71 -8.50 1.17
N GLU A 88 -15.03 -8.39 1.28
CA GLU A 88 -15.96 -8.32 0.12
C GLU A 88 -15.73 -7.12 -0.80
N VAL A 89 -15.14 -6.06 -0.27
CA VAL A 89 -14.76 -4.86 -1.03
C VAL A 89 -13.31 -4.98 -1.47
N GLN A 90 -12.41 -5.34 -0.54
CA GLN A 90 -10.97 -5.40 -0.81
C GLN A 90 -10.63 -6.39 -1.93
N SER A 91 -11.23 -7.58 -1.93
CA SER A 91 -11.00 -8.61 -2.94
C SER A 91 -11.35 -8.14 -4.36
N LYS A 92 -12.46 -7.39 -4.49
CA LYS A 92 -12.87 -6.79 -5.78
C LYS A 92 -11.90 -5.72 -6.25
N VAL A 93 -11.44 -4.86 -5.34
CA VAL A 93 -10.45 -3.83 -5.67
C VAL A 93 -9.12 -4.46 -6.10
N ALA A 94 -8.65 -5.49 -5.39
CA ALA A 94 -7.44 -6.21 -5.75
C ALA A 94 -7.52 -6.81 -7.17
N LEU A 95 -8.68 -7.36 -7.55
CA LEU A 95 -8.89 -7.89 -8.89
C LEU A 95 -8.92 -6.79 -9.96
N MET A 96 -9.54 -5.64 -9.69
CA MET A 96 -9.52 -4.50 -10.62
C MET A 96 -8.09 -4.02 -10.88
N VAL A 97 -7.29 -3.87 -9.82
CA VAL A 97 -5.88 -3.46 -9.91
C VAL A 97 -5.04 -4.53 -10.64
N ALA A 98 -5.28 -5.82 -10.38
CA ALA A 98 -4.60 -6.90 -11.10
C ALA A 98 -4.92 -6.88 -12.60
N ASN A 99 -6.19 -6.64 -12.97
CA ASN A 99 -6.60 -6.51 -14.37
C ASN A 99 -5.88 -5.35 -15.07
N GLU A 100 -5.75 -4.20 -14.41
CA GLU A 100 -5.01 -3.05 -14.93
C GLU A 100 -3.53 -3.40 -15.18
N PHE A 101 -2.88 -4.08 -14.22
CA PHE A 101 -1.49 -4.55 -14.40
C PHE A 101 -1.34 -5.55 -15.54
N TRP A 102 -2.31 -6.44 -15.73
CA TRP A 102 -2.29 -7.40 -16.84
C TRP A 102 -2.50 -6.73 -18.20
N GLU A 103 -3.40 -5.74 -18.28
CA GLU A 103 -3.59 -4.95 -19.50
C GLU A 103 -2.32 -4.19 -19.87
N GLN A 104 -1.62 -3.63 -18.88
CA GLN A 104 -0.31 -3.03 -19.11
C GLN A 104 0.72 -4.07 -19.59
N GLY A 105 0.81 -5.23 -18.95
CA GLY A 105 1.74 -6.29 -19.36
C GLY A 105 1.48 -6.82 -20.78
N ASP A 106 0.21 -6.90 -21.18
CA ASP A 106 -0.20 -7.26 -22.54
C ASP A 106 0.25 -6.20 -23.56
N LEU A 107 0.16 -4.91 -23.21
CA LEU A 107 0.69 -3.81 -24.03
C LEU A 107 2.22 -3.87 -24.14
N GLU A 108 2.94 -4.11 -23.05
CA GLU A 108 4.41 -4.27 -23.06
C GLU A 108 4.84 -5.42 -23.97
N ARG A 109 4.14 -6.55 -23.89
CA ARG A 109 4.41 -7.73 -24.73
C ARG A 109 4.15 -7.46 -26.20
N THR A 110 3.04 -6.80 -26.53
CA THR A 110 2.62 -6.58 -27.93
C THR A 110 3.33 -5.43 -28.61
N VAL A 111 3.56 -4.31 -27.90
CA VAL A 111 4.12 -3.08 -28.47
C VAL A 111 5.64 -3.03 -28.35
N LEU A 112 6.19 -3.42 -27.19
CA LEU A 112 7.62 -3.33 -26.92
C LEU A 112 8.37 -4.65 -27.16
N GLN A 113 7.63 -5.75 -27.38
CA GLN A 113 8.19 -7.11 -27.56
C GLN A 113 9.03 -7.56 -26.36
N GLN A 114 8.65 -7.13 -25.16
CA GLN A 114 9.32 -7.47 -23.91
C GLN A 114 8.47 -8.46 -23.10
N GLN A 115 9.13 -9.32 -22.33
CA GLN A 115 8.41 -10.18 -21.39
C GLN A 115 8.10 -9.38 -20.11
N PRO A 116 6.81 -9.24 -19.74
CA PRO A 116 6.44 -8.53 -18.53
C PRO A 116 6.90 -9.28 -17.28
N ILE A 117 7.07 -8.55 -16.18
CA ILE A 117 7.36 -9.15 -14.87
C ILE A 117 6.18 -10.01 -14.39
N PRO A 118 6.39 -10.98 -13.47
CA PRO A 118 5.32 -11.89 -13.03
C PRO A 118 4.04 -11.21 -12.54
N MET A 119 4.15 -10.06 -11.89
CA MET A 119 3.01 -9.27 -11.39
C MET A 119 2.09 -8.74 -12.51
N MET A 120 2.62 -8.57 -13.72
CA MET A 120 1.92 -8.07 -14.90
C MET A 120 1.58 -9.17 -15.90
N ASP A 121 1.94 -10.43 -15.62
CA ASP A 121 1.63 -11.56 -16.50
C ASP A 121 0.30 -12.21 -16.10
N ARG A 122 -0.72 -12.08 -16.96
CA ARG A 122 -2.05 -12.66 -16.74
C ARG A 122 -2.03 -14.19 -16.54
N ASN A 123 -1.03 -14.87 -17.12
CA ASN A 123 -0.86 -16.32 -16.96
C ASN A 123 -0.40 -16.73 -15.55
N LYS A 124 0.04 -15.77 -14.73
CA LYS A 124 0.45 -15.97 -13.34
C LYS A 124 -0.57 -15.42 -12.35
N GLY A 125 -1.82 -15.24 -12.78
CA GLY A 125 -2.89 -14.70 -11.95
C GLY A 125 -3.12 -15.47 -10.64
N ASP A 126 -2.86 -16.78 -10.62
CA ASP A 126 -2.98 -17.59 -9.42
C ASP A 126 -1.93 -17.26 -8.33
N GLU A 127 -0.86 -16.55 -8.67
CA GLU A 127 0.13 -16.04 -7.71
C GLU A 127 -0.32 -14.74 -7.00
N LEU A 128 -1.44 -14.14 -7.42
CA LEU A 128 -1.96 -12.89 -6.87
C LEU A 128 -2.08 -12.89 -5.33
N PRO A 129 -2.57 -13.96 -4.66
CA PRO A 129 -2.65 -13.97 -3.20
C PRO A 129 -1.30 -13.76 -2.52
N LYS A 130 -0.25 -14.40 -3.03
CA LYS A 130 1.12 -14.28 -2.51
C LYS A 130 1.67 -12.87 -2.71
N LEU A 131 1.41 -12.27 -3.87
CA LEU A 131 1.79 -10.88 -4.17
C LEU A 131 1.09 -9.89 -3.23
N GLN A 132 -0.20 -10.11 -2.94
CA GLN A 132 -0.96 -9.27 -2.01
C GLN A 132 -0.44 -9.36 -0.58
N VAL A 133 -0.09 -10.55 -0.09
CA VAL A 133 0.57 -10.70 1.23
C VAL A 133 1.87 -9.90 1.28
N GLY A 134 2.72 -10.02 0.25
CA GLY A 134 3.97 -9.27 0.17
C GLY A 134 3.76 -7.75 0.17
N PHE A 135 2.76 -7.26 -0.57
CA PHE A 135 2.41 -5.85 -0.60
C PHE A 135 1.90 -5.34 0.76
N ILE A 136 1.00 -6.08 1.41
CA ILE A 136 0.50 -5.76 2.75
C ILE A 136 1.66 -5.67 3.75
N ASP A 137 2.58 -6.62 3.72
CA ASP A 137 3.69 -6.69 4.68
C ASP A 137 4.72 -5.58 4.45
N PHE A 138 5.12 -5.37 3.20
CA PHE A 138 6.21 -4.48 2.86
C PHE A 138 5.77 -3.01 2.81
N VAL A 139 4.56 -2.75 2.32
CA VAL A 139 4.04 -1.39 2.07
C VAL A 139 3.07 -0.97 3.17
N CYS A 140 1.95 -1.67 3.32
CA CYS A 140 0.81 -1.18 4.10
C CYS A 140 1.00 -1.30 5.62
N THR A 141 1.60 -2.38 6.09
CA THR A 141 1.70 -2.69 7.53
C THR A 141 2.43 -1.60 8.30
N PHE A 142 3.52 -1.07 7.74
CA PHE A 142 4.28 0.01 8.38
C PHE A 142 3.39 1.24 8.62
N VAL A 143 2.72 1.75 7.59
CA VAL A 143 2.00 3.03 7.69
C VAL A 143 0.82 2.92 8.66
N TYR A 144 0.01 1.86 8.59
CA TYR A 144 -1.14 1.72 9.46
C TYR A 144 -0.77 1.35 10.91
N LYS A 145 0.33 0.61 11.12
CA LYS A 145 0.85 0.34 12.46
C LYS A 145 1.36 1.62 13.12
N GLU A 146 2.14 2.44 12.40
CA GLU A 146 2.64 3.68 12.95
C GLU A 146 1.51 4.69 13.19
N PHE A 147 0.49 4.74 12.31
CA PHE A 147 -0.69 5.56 12.56
C PHE A 147 -1.54 5.07 13.74
N SER A 148 -1.68 3.77 13.98
CA SER A 148 -2.42 3.26 15.13
C SER A 148 -1.67 3.49 16.45
N ARG A 149 -0.33 3.47 16.42
CA ARG A 149 0.51 3.95 17.55
C ARG A 149 0.36 5.45 17.78
N PHE A 150 0.26 6.23 16.70
CA PHE A 150 0.15 7.67 16.77
C PHE A 150 -1.24 8.14 17.25
N HIS A 151 -2.32 7.50 16.77
CA HIS A 151 -3.71 7.77 17.14
C HIS A 151 -4.50 6.47 17.27
N LYS A 152 -5.02 6.19 18.47
CA LYS A 152 -5.74 4.94 18.78
C LYS A 152 -7.04 4.79 17.98
N GLU A 153 -7.61 5.88 17.51
CA GLU A 153 -8.81 5.95 16.67
C GLU A 153 -8.61 5.28 15.30
N ILE A 154 -7.35 5.11 14.87
CA ILE A 154 -6.98 4.47 13.61
C ILE A 154 -6.84 2.95 13.74
N THR A 155 -6.83 2.41 14.97
CA THR A 155 -6.70 0.96 15.24
C THR A 155 -7.65 0.09 14.40
N PRO A 156 -8.94 0.43 14.19
CA PRO A 156 -9.83 -0.39 13.37
C PRO A 156 -9.36 -0.57 11.92
N MET A 157 -8.68 0.42 11.33
CA MET A 157 -8.10 0.27 9.99
C MET A 157 -6.89 -0.66 9.98
N PHE A 158 -6.10 -0.65 11.04
CA PHE A 158 -4.98 -1.58 11.20
C PHE A 158 -5.48 -3.03 11.43
N ASP A 159 -6.53 -3.21 12.23
CA ASP A 159 -7.16 -4.51 12.41
C ASP A 159 -7.76 -5.06 11.10
N GLY A 160 -8.43 -4.19 10.33
CA GLY A 160 -8.93 -4.52 8.99
C GLY A 160 -7.82 -4.99 8.03
N LEU A 161 -6.66 -4.31 8.06
CA LEU A 161 -5.48 -4.74 7.31
C LEU A 161 -5.00 -6.14 7.72
N GLN A 162 -4.91 -6.40 9.04
CA GLN A 162 -4.47 -7.71 9.55
C GLN A 162 -5.44 -8.82 9.17
N ASN A 163 -6.75 -8.57 9.24
CA ASN A 163 -7.75 -9.54 8.81
C ASN A 163 -7.62 -9.88 7.31
N ASN A 164 -7.50 -8.86 6.46
CA ASN A 164 -7.29 -9.08 5.01
C ASN A 164 -5.98 -9.81 4.73
N ARG A 165 -4.91 -9.55 5.50
CA ARG A 165 -3.65 -10.29 5.39
C ARG A 165 -3.85 -11.79 5.64
N VAL A 166 -4.63 -12.16 6.67
CA VAL A 166 -4.94 -13.56 6.98
C VAL A 166 -5.69 -14.20 5.83
N GLU A 167 -6.73 -13.54 5.31
CA GLU A 167 -7.51 -14.02 4.17
C GLU A 167 -6.66 -14.26 2.92
N TRP A 168 -5.75 -13.34 2.60
CA TRP A 168 -4.80 -13.52 1.50
C TRP A 168 -3.80 -14.64 1.75
N LYS A 169 -3.31 -14.78 2.99
CA LYS A 169 -2.36 -15.84 3.35
C LYS A 169 -3.00 -17.22 3.23
N THR A 170 -4.23 -17.39 3.71
CA THR A 170 -4.98 -18.65 3.56
C THR A 170 -5.10 -19.04 2.09
N ARG A 171 -5.44 -18.09 1.20
CA ARG A 171 -5.53 -18.36 -0.24
C ARG A 171 -4.19 -18.67 -0.89
N ALA A 172 -3.13 -18.00 -0.45
CA ALA A 172 -1.78 -18.30 -0.91
C ALA A 172 -1.36 -19.72 -0.49
N ASP A 173 -1.69 -20.14 0.72
CA ASP A 173 -1.36 -21.48 1.24
C ASP A 173 -2.14 -22.57 0.52
N GLU A 174 -3.44 -22.37 0.29
CA GLU A 174 -4.27 -23.29 -0.51
C GLU A 174 -3.72 -23.47 -1.93
N TYR A 175 -3.20 -22.39 -2.54
CA TYR A 175 -2.56 -22.45 -3.86
C TYR A 175 -1.22 -23.21 -3.80
N GLU A 176 -0.37 -22.91 -2.83
CA GLU A 176 0.92 -23.60 -2.66
C GLU A 176 0.74 -25.10 -2.40
N GLU A 177 -0.28 -25.51 -1.64
CA GLU A 177 -0.62 -26.93 -1.44
C GLU A 177 -1.08 -27.62 -2.72
N LYS A 178 -1.96 -26.98 -3.50
CA LYS A 178 -2.41 -27.50 -4.81
C LYS A 178 -1.23 -27.68 -5.76
N MET A 179 -0.31 -26.72 -5.81
CA MET A 179 0.86 -26.79 -6.67
C MET A 179 1.83 -27.90 -6.26
N LYS A 180 2.05 -28.11 -4.96
CA LYS A 180 2.86 -29.24 -4.46
C LYS A 180 2.26 -30.58 -4.83
N ALA A 181 0.95 -30.75 -4.68
CA ALA A 181 0.26 -32.00 -5.05
C ALA A 181 0.40 -32.31 -6.54
N ILE A 182 0.27 -31.29 -7.41
CA ILE A 182 0.47 -31.42 -8.86
C ILE A 182 1.92 -31.82 -9.18
N GLU A 183 2.89 -31.20 -8.53
CA GLU A 183 4.31 -31.50 -8.75
C GLU A 183 4.68 -32.93 -8.31
N GLU A 184 4.17 -33.37 -7.15
CA GLU A 184 4.34 -34.75 -6.67
C GLU A 184 3.70 -35.77 -7.62
N GLN A 185 2.52 -35.47 -8.17
CA GLN A 185 1.87 -36.34 -9.14
C GLN A 185 2.68 -36.43 -10.43
N LYS A 186 3.19 -35.31 -10.95
CA LYS A 186 4.07 -35.29 -12.13
C LYS A 186 5.33 -36.12 -11.92
N LYS A 187 5.99 -35.98 -10.76
CA LYS A 187 7.18 -36.80 -10.43
C LYS A 187 6.87 -38.29 -10.43
N LYS A 188 5.73 -38.71 -9.85
CA LYS A 188 5.29 -40.11 -9.87
C LYS A 188 5.01 -40.61 -11.28
N GLU A 189 4.41 -39.78 -12.14
CA GLU A 189 4.14 -40.13 -13.54
C GLU A 189 5.43 -40.24 -14.37
N GLU A 190 6.40 -39.34 -14.16
CA GLU A 190 7.72 -39.38 -14.80
C GLU A 190 8.53 -40.61 -14.35
N GLU A 191 8.53 -40.93 -13.05
CA GLU A 191 9.17 -42.14 -12.51
C GLU A 191 8.54 -43.42 -13.07
N ALA A 192 7.20 -43.47 -13.18
CA ALA A 192 6.50 -44.62 -13.76
C ALA A 192 6.75 -44.77 -15.27
N ALA A 193 6.91 -43.66 -15.99
CA ALA A 193 7.26 -43.67 -17.41
C ALA A 193 8.72 -44.09 -17.65
N ALA A 194 9.64 -43.73 -16.76
CA ALA A 194 11.04 -44.14 -16.83
C ALA A 194 11.28 -45.62 -16.48
N GLN A 195 10.32 -46.28 -15.81
CA GLN A 195 10.36 -47.69 -15.45
C GLN A 195 9.70 -48.62 -16.50
N LYS A 196 9.11 -48.06 -17.57
CA LYS A 196 8.55 -48.80 -18.71
C LYS A 196 9.49 -48.78 -19.91
#